data_AF-A0A5E4RVV1-F1
#
_entry.id   AF-A0A5E4RVV1-F1
#
_cell.length_a   1.000
_cell.length_b   1.000
_cell.length_c   1.000
_cell.angle_alpha   90.00
_cell.angle_beta   90.00
_cell.angle_gamma   90.00
#
_symmetry.space_group_name_H-M   'P 1'
#
loop_
_entity.id
_entity.type
_entity.pdbx_description
1 polymer ?
#
loop_
_entity_poly.entity_id
_entity_poly.type
_entity_poly.pdbx_seq_one_letter_code
_entity_poly.pdbx_strand_id
1 'polypeptide(L)'
;MAASLRAWSTVVRVKTRHCERAQAAVAEASAVLANAQEAAAAADAQRDAAEATLENTRAVWAASIRDNPVFSPEDWLRHDLLLKDQVAVLEQAAQQCSHAQDRVASAQSGVTTAQQGLRRAEASRDACIDARNAMVREAALAAEMAMDDESGEVAAARIYRARQRARASRA
;
A
#
# COMPACT_ATOMS: atom_id res chain seq x y z
N MET A 1 -19.69 -32.50 -1.93
CA MET A 1 -18.51 -32.14 -1.12
C MET A 1 -17.26 -31.84 -1.94
N ALA A 2 -16.70 -32.80 -2.70
CA ALA A 2 -15.40 -32.63 -3.39
C ALA A 2 -15.38 -31.56 -4.51
N ALA A 3 -16.49 -31.36 -5.23
CA ALA A 3 -16.60 -30.27 -6.21
C ALA A 3 -16.57 -28.88 -5.55
N SER A 4 -17.28 -28.73 -4.42
CA SER A 4 -17.33 -27.48 -3.65
C SER A 4 -15.97 -27.11 -3.05
N LEU A 5 -15.22 -28.08 -2.52
CA LEU A 5 -13.86 -27.84 -2.00
C LEU A 5 -12.88 -27.38 -3.10
N ARG A 6 -13.00 -27.94 -4.31
CA ARG A 6 -12.22 -27.49 -5.49
C ARG A 6 -12.59 -26.07 -5.92
N ALA A 7 -13.88 -25.73 -5.88
CA ALA A 7 -14.35 -24.37 -6.15
C ALA A 7 -13.77 -23.37 -5.15
N TRP A 8 -13.84 -23.66 -3.84
CA TRP A 8 -13.26 -22.80 -2.81
C TRP A 8 -11.74 -22.66 -2.92
N SER A 9 -11.03 -23.73 -3.27
CA SER A 9 -9.58 -23.67 -3.53
C SER A 9 -9.26 -22.72 -4.71
N THR A 10 -10.10 -22.71 -5.73
CA THR A 10 -9.98 -21.78 -6.86
C THR A 10 -10.24 -20.34 -6.42
N VAL A 11 -11.28 -20.11 -5.61
CA VAL A 11 -11.59 -18.78 -5.05
C VAL A 11 -10.43 -18.25 -4.21
N VAL A 12 -9.88 -19.06 -3.30
CA VAL A 12 -8.70 -18.68 -2.49
C VAL A 12 -7.53 -18.29 -3.39
N ARG A 13 -7.22 -19.08 -4.42
CA ARG A 13 -6.14 -18.74 -5.37
C ARG A 13 -6.37 -17.41 -6.08
N VAL A 14 -7.61 -17.11 -6.50
CA VAL A 14 -7.96 -15.81 -7.10
C VAL A 14 -7.79 -14.68 -6.10
N LYS A 15 -8.20 -14.86 -4.85
CA LYS A 15 -8.05 -13.85 -3.78
C LYS A 15 -6.58 -13.63 -3.41
N THR A 16 -5.76 -14.67 -3.38
CA THR A 16 -4.30 -14.54 -3.20
C THR A 16 -3.68 -13.69 -4.30
N ARG A 17 -4.00 -13.95 -5.58
CA ARG A 17 -3.54 -13.12 -6.70
C ARG A 17 -4.02 -11.67 -6.61
N HIS A 18 -5.22 -11.43 -6.07
CA HIS A 18 -5.70 -10.08 -5.82
C HIS A 18 -4.87 -9.38 -4.73
N CYS A 19 -4.46 -10.08 -3.67
CA CYS A 19 -3.55 -9.55 -2.65
C CYS A 19 -2.19 -9.20 -3.26
N GLU A 20 -1.62 -10.08 -4.09
CA GLU A 20 -0.34 -9.83 -4.78
C GLU A 20 -0.40 -8.55 -5.65
N ARG A 21 -1.51 -8.34 -6.36
CA ARG A 21 -1.74 -7.09 -7.13
C ARG A 21 -1.86 -5.87 -6.23
N ALA A 22 -2.55 -5.99 -5.09
CA ALA A 22 -2.67 -4.90 -4.13
C ALA A 22 -1.31 -4.57 -3.48
N GLN A 23 -0.46 -5.57 -3.23
CA GLN A 23 0.91 -5.36 -2.77
C GLN A 23 1.75 -4.62 -3.82
N ALA A 24 1.64 -5.00 -5.10
CA ALA A 24 2.29 -4.29 -6.18
C ALA A 24 1.82 -2.82 -6.29
N ALA A 25 0.53 -2.56 -6.11
CA ALA A 25 -0.02 -1.20 -6.09
C ALA A 25 0.50 -0.37 -4.90
N VAL A 26 0.71 -0.98 -3.73
CA VAL A 26 1.37 -0.31 -2.59
C VAL A 26 2.81 0.04 -2.94
N ALA A 27 3.57 -0.89 -3.53
CA ALA A 27 4.95 -0.64 -3.93
C ALA A 27 5.06 0.49 -4.97
N GLU A 28 4.18 0.50 -5.97
CA GLU A 28 4.09 1.56 -6.98
C GLU A 28 3.77 2.93 -6.33
N ALA A 29 2.75 2.99 -5.47
CA ALA A 29 2.40 4.22 -4.76
C ALA A 29 3.55 4.72 -3.87
N SER A 30 4.28 3.81 -3.22
CA SER A 30 5.46 4.16 -2.41
C SER A 30 6.60 4.71 -3.27
N ALA A 31 6.82 4.18 -4.48
CA ALA A 31 7.80 4.72 -5.41
C ALA A 31 7.40 6.13 -5.90
N VAL A 32 6.12 6.36 -6.18
CA VAL A 32 5.60 7.69 -6.52
C VAL A 32 5.83 8.69 -5.37
N LEU A 33 5.60 8.27 -4.12
CA LEU A 33 5.88 9.10 -2.94
C LEU A 33 7.38 9.44 -2.82
N ALA A 34 8.27 8.46 -3.01
CA ALA A 34 9.71 8.71 -2.96
C ALA A 34 10.14 9.75 -4.00
N ASN A 35 9.70 9.58 -5.25
CA ASN A 35 9.97 10.54 -6.33
C ASN A 35 9.41 11.95 -6.02
N ALA A 36 8.22 12.03 -5.42
CA ALA A 36 7.63 13.30 -5.02
C ALA A 36 8.44 13.98 -3.89
N GLN A 37 8.95 13.21 -2.93
CA GLN A 37 9.80 13.71 -1.85
C GLN A 37 11.15 14.21 -2.36
N GLU A 38 11.77 13.50 -3.30
CA GLU A 38 13.01 13.95 -3.95
C GLU A 38 12.78 15.25 -4.73
N ALA A 39 11.67 15.36 -5.47
CA ALA A 39 11.32 16.58 -6.20
C ALA A 39 11.03 17.75 -5.25
N ALA A 40 10.40 17.51 -4.09
CA ALA A 40 10.18 18.53 -3.08
C ALA A 40 11.49 19.00 -2.45
N ALA A 41 12.40 18.08 -2.11
CA ALA A 41 13.72 18.42 -1.59
C ALA A 41 14.55 19.24 -2.59
N ALA A 42 14.47 18.91 -3.89
CA ALA A 42 15.12 19.68 -4.94
C ALA A 42 14.52 21.09 -5.08
N ALA A 43 13.19 21.23 -4.99
CA ALA A 43 12.51 22.52 -5.06
C ALA A 43 12.81 23.39 -3.82
N ASP A 44 12.87 22.81 -2.62
CA ASP A 44 13.32 23.50 -1.41
C ASP A 44 14.76 24.01 -1.54
N ALA A 45 15.69 23.17 -2.03
CA ALA A 45 17.07 23.59 -2.27
C ALA A 45 17.19 24.72 -3.30
N GLN A 46 16.34 24.74 -4.33
CA GLN A 46 16.28 25.84 -5.30
C GLN A 46 15.76 27.14 -4.67
N ARG A 47 14.74 27.07 -3.82
CA ARG A 47 14.25 28.23 -3.05
C ARG A 47 15.35 28.80 -2.17
N ASP A 48 16.02 27.94 -1.40
CA ASP A 48 17.09 28.36 -0.49
C ASP A 48 18.28 28.97 -1.24
N ALA A 49 18.63 28.43 -2.42
CA ALA A 49 19.66 29.00 -3.28
C ALA A 49 19.26 30.38 -3.86
N ALA A 50 18.00 30.56 -4.25
CA ALA A 50 17.47 31.84 -4.72
C ALA A 50 17.46 32.89 -3.59
N GLU A 51 17.07 32.49 -2.38
CA GLU A 51 17.09 33.34 -1.20
C GLU A 51 18.52 33.77 -0.83
N ALA A 52 19.47 32.84 -0.81
CA ALA A 52 20.87 33.13 -0.57
C ALA A 52 21.46 34.09 -1.62
N THR A 53 21.06 33.94 -2.89
CA THR A 53 21.49 34.84 -3.98
C THR A 53 20.93 36.25 -3.79
N LEU A 54 19.66 36.37 -3.43
CA LEU A 54 19.01 37.65 -3.15
C LEU A 54 19.66 38.36 -1.95
N GLU A 55 19.92 37.63 -0.87
CA GLU A 55 20.54 38.18 0.33
C GLU A 55 21.98 38.61 0.07
N ASN A 56 22.77 37.81 -0.65
CA ASN A 56 24.11 38.19 -1.06
C ASN A 56 24.09 39.46 -1.94
N THR A 57 23.15 39.56 -2.88
CA THR A 57 23.03 40.73 -3.75
C THR A 57 22.69 41.99 -2.95
N ARG A 58 21.79 41.88 -1.96
CA ARG A 58 21.48 42.97 -1.02
C ARG A 58 22.70 43.38 -0.18
N ALA A 59 23.47 42.41 0.33
CA ALA A 59 24.66 42.67 1.13
C ALA A 59 25.76 43.38 0.32
N VAL A 60 26.07 42.88 -0.89
CA VAL A 60 27.03 43.50 -1.82
C VAL A 60 26.60 44.91 -2.18
N TRP A 61 25.30 45.12 -2.39
CA TRP A 61 24.75 46.44 -2.69
C TRP A 61 24.89 47.43 -1.53
N ALA A 62 24.54 47.00 -0.32
CA ALA A 62 24.67 47.82 0.88
C ALA A 62 26.13 48.23 1.15
N ALA A 63 27.09 47.35 0.86
CA ALA A 63 28.52 47.67 0.94
C ALA A 63 28.93 48.68 -0.16
N SER A 64 28.49 48.46 -1.40
CA SER A 64 28.81 49.33 -2.54
C SER A 64 28.32 50.77 -2.36
N ILE A 65 27.14 50.98 -1.76
CA ILE A 65 26.63 52.32 -1.42
C ILE A 65 27.48 52.97 -0.32
N ARG A 66 27.90 52.19 0.70
CA ARG A 66 28.67 52.71 1.83
C ARG A 66 30.07 53.17 1.40
N ASP A 67 30.69 52.43 0.48
CA ASP A 67 32.09 52.62 0.12
C ASP A 67 32.28 53.55 -1.10
N ASN A 68 31.20 53.95 -1.79
CA ASN A 68 31.27 54.79 -3.00
C ASN A 68 30.46 56.11 -2.87
N PRO A 69 31.13 57.26 -2.65
CA PRO A 69 30.46 58.55 -2.48
C PRO A 69 29.89 59.15 -3.79
N VAL A 70 30.18 58.58 -4.95
CA VAL A 70 29.66 59.03 -6.26
C VAL A 70 28.84 57.91 -6.88
N PHE A 71 27.70 57.63 -6.26
CA PHE A 71 26.78 56.61 -6.73
C PHE A 71 25.92 57.17 -7.87
N SER A 72 26.04 56.63 -9.08
CA SER A 72 25.30 57.15 -10.24
C SER A 72 23.84 56.69 -10.22
N PRO A 73 22.90 57.49 -10.76
CA PRO A 73 21.51 57.04 -10.94
C PRO A 73 21.36 55.79 -11.82
N GLU A 74 22.25 55.61 -12.80
CA GLU A 74 22.25 54.44 -13.69
C GLU A 74 22.61 53.15 -12.93
N ASP A 75 23.61 53.21 -12.05
CA ASP A 75 23.94 52.09 -11.18
C ASP A 75 22.78 51.74 -10.26
N TRP A 76 22.09 52.74 -9.71
CA TRP A 76 20.91 52.53 -8.88
C TRP A 76 19.81 51.78 -9.62
N LEU A 77 19.49 52.21 -10.83
CA LEU A 77 18.48 51.56 -11.69
C LEU A 77 18.87 50.12 -12.05
N ARG A 78 20.14 49.88 -12.40
CA ARG A 78 20.61 48.53 -12.73
C ARG A 78 20.44 47.56 -11.56
N HIS A 79 20.73 48.02 -10.34
CA HIS A 79 20.60 47.20 -9.15
C HIS A 79 19.15 46.98 -8.73
N ASP A 80 18.30 48.00 -8.84
CA ASP A 80 16.85 47.84 -8.60
C ASP A 80 16.23 46.81 -9.55
N LEU A 81 16.59 46.84 -10.84
CA LEU A 81 16.16 45.84 -11.81
C LEU A 81 16.66 44.43 -11.45
N LEU A 82 17.94 44.29 -11.10
CA LEU A 82 18.50 43.00 -10.68
C LEU A 82 17.79 42.44 -9.44
N LEU A 83 17.50 43.27 -8.44
CA LEU A 83 16.78 42.85 -7.23
C LEU A 83 15.35 42.42 -7.55
N LYS A 84 14.66 43.15 -8.43
CA LYS A 84 13.31 42.77 -8.88
C LYS A 84 13.31 41.42 -9.59
N ASP A 85 14.27 41.20 -10.49
CA ASP A 85 14.42 39.91 -11.17
C ASP A 85 14.68 38.78 -10.18
N GLN A 86 15.58 38.98 -9.21
CA GLN A 86 15.87 37.97 -8.18
C GLN A 86 14.70 37.70 -7.24
N VAL A 87 13.93 38.73 -6.88
CA VAL A 87 12.68 38.56 -6.13
C VAL A 87 11.68 37.72 -6.92
N ALA A 88 11.51 37.99 -8.22
CA ALA A 88 10.64 37.19 -9.08
C ALA A 88 11.11 35.72 -9.17
N VAL A 89 12.42 35.47 -9.25
CA VAL A 89 12.97 34.11 -9.21
C VAL A 89 12.67 33.41 -7.88
N LEU A 90 12.83 34.11 -6.74
CA LEU A 90 12.53 33.56 -5.43
C LEU A 90 11.04 33.24 -5.28
N GLU A 91 10.15 34.13 -5.72
CA GLU A 91 8.70 33.91 -5.72
C GLU A 91 8.32 32.69 -6.56
N GLN A 92 8.91 32.56 -7.76
CA GLN A 92 8.72 31.40 -8.62
C GLN A 92 9.19 30.11 -7.94
N ALA A 93 10.39 30.11 -7.32
CA ALA A 93 10.92 28.96 -6.60
C ALA A 93 10.06 28.58 -5.39
N ALA A 94 9.55 29.58 -4.64
CA ALA A 94 8.62 29.36 -3.53
C ALA A 94 7.30 28.73 -3.99
N GLN A 95 6.76 29.18 -5.13
CA GLN A 95 5.56 28.59 -5.72
C GLN A 95 5.80 27.14 -6.17
N GLN A 96 6.95 26.85 -6.77
CA GLN A 96 7.33 25.49 -7.18
C GLN A 96 7.52 24.56 -5.98
N CYS A 97 8.13 25.06 -4.90
CA CYS A 97 8.26 24.36 -3.62
C CYS A 97 6.88 24.01 -3.06
N SER A 98 5.96 24.98 -2.97
CA SER A 98 4.58 24.76 -2.52
C SER A 98 3.88 23.66 -3.35
N HIS A 99 3.94 23.75 -4.68
CA HIS A 99 3.38 22.71 -5.56
C HIS A 99 4.04 21.34 -5.43
N ALA A 100 5.34 21.28 -5.08
CA ALA A 100 6.01 20.01 -4.82
C ALA A 100 5.54 19.40 -3.49
N GLN A 101 5.34 20.23 -2.45
CA GLN A 101 4.80 19.78 -1.17
C GLN A 101 3.35 19.27 -1.30
N ASP A 102 2.50 19.95 -2.08
CA ASP A 102 1.15 19.46 -2.40
C ASP A 102 1.17 18.08 -3.07
N ARG A 103 2.12 17.87 -3.98
CA ARG A 103 2.33 16.56 -4.63
C ARG A 103 2.77 15.48 -3.65
N VAL A 104 3.62 15.81 -2.67
CA VAL A 104 3.99 14.88 -1.59
C VAL A 104 2.75 14.50 -0.77
N ALA A 105 1.94 15.47 -0.35
CA ALA A 105 0.72 15.21 0.41
C ALA A 105 -0.26 14.33 -0.37
N SER A 106 -0.43 14.60 -1.67
CA SER A 106 -1.25 13.77 -2.56
C SER A 106 -0.71 12.34 -2.67
N ALA A 107 0.60 12.16 -2.85
CA ALA A 107 1.23 10.85 -2.93
C ALA A 107 1.12 10.06 -1.61
N GLN A 108 1.24 10.73 -0.45
CA GLN A 108 1.02 10.11 0.88
C GLN A 108 -0.41 9.58 1.02
N SER A 109 -1.40 10.35 0.57
CA SER A 109 -2.79 9.90 0.52
C SER A 109 -2.97 8.69 -0.41
N GLY A 110 -2.27 8.68 -1.55
CA GLY A 110 -2.22 7.54 -2.47
C GLY A 110 -1.69 6.26 -1.81
N VAL A 111 -0.56 6.34 -1.10
CA VAL A 111 0.02 5.21 -0.33
C VAL A 111 -0.97 4.71 0.71
N THR A 112 -1.59 5.62 1.48
CA THR A 112 -2.57 5.26 2.52
C THR A 112 -3.75 4.52 1.91
N THR A 113 -4.27 5.00 0.78
CA THR A 113 -5.38 4.37 0.04
C THR A 113 -5.00 2.97 -0.46
N ALA A 114 -3.80 2.82 -1.05
CA ALA A 114 -3.30 1.53 -1.52
C ALA A 114 -3.14 0.52 -0.35
N GLN A 115 -2.61 0.97 0.79
CA GLN A 115 -2.48 0.14 1.99
C GLN A 115 -3.84 -0.30 2.54
N GLN A 116 -4.84 0.59 2.56
CA GLN A 116 -6.20 0.21 2.93
C GLN A 116 -6.79 -0.81 1.95
N GLY A 117 -6.53 -0.66 0.65
CA GLY A 117 -6.90 -1.62 -0.38
C GLY A 117 -6.28 -3.01 -0.14
N LEU A 118 -4.99 -3.06 0.21
CA LEU A 118 -4.30 -4.29 0.57
C LEU A 118 -4.93 -4.97 1.78
N ARG A 119 -5.17 -4.23 2.88
CA ARG A 119 -5.80 -4.79 4.09
C ARG A 119 -7.17 -5.39 3.79
N ARG A 120 -7.97 -4.74 2.94
CA ARG A 120 -9.29 -5.25 2.51
C ARG A 120 -9.15 -6.52 1.67
N ALA A 121 -8.17 -6.57 0.78
CA ALA A 121 -7.89 -7.76 -0.04
C ALA A 121 -7.44 -8.95 0.83
N GLU A 122 -6.57 -8.72 1.80
CA GLU A 122 -6.09 -9.72 2.76
C GLU A 122 -7.23 -10.24 3.63
N ALA A 123 -8.03 -9.36 4.23
CA ALA A 123 -9.21 -9.74 5.00
C ALA A 123 -10.19 -10.58 4.17
N SER A 124 -10.41 -10.22 2.90
CA SER A 124 -11.27 -11.00 2.00
C SER A 124 -10.67 -12.37 1.67
N ARG A 125 -9.36 -12.49 1.50
CA ARG A 125 -8.68 -13.77 1.27
C ARG A 125 -8.79 -14.66 2.50
N ASP A 126 -8.53 -14.11 3.68
CA ASP A 126 -8.50 -14.86 4.93
C ASP A 126 -9.89 -15.39 5.29
N ALA A 127 -10.94 -14.57 5.10
CA ALA A 127 -12.32 -15.05 5.22
C ALA A 127 -12.65 -16.22 4.26
N CYS A 128 -12.11 -16.21 3.04
CA CYS A 128 -12.30 -17.32 2.10
C CYS A 128 -11.52 -18.58 2.51
N ILE A 129 -10.34 -18.41 3.11
CA ILE A 129 -9.54 -19.51 3.66
C ILE A 129 -10.27 -20.15 4.84
N ASP A 130 -10.82 -19.33 5.73
CA ASP A 130 -11.57 -19.81 6.90
C ASP A 130 -12.84 -20.57 6.49
N ALA A 131 -13.59 -20.05 5.53
CA ALA A 131 -14.77 -20.74 4.97
C ALA A 131 -14.38 -22.10 4.35
N ARG A 132 -13.30 -22.14 3.57
CA ARG A 132 -12.78 -23.41 3.00
C ARG A 132 -12.38 -24.37 4.12
N ASN A 133 -11.66 -23.90 5.14
CA ASN A 133 -11.18 -24.74 6.24
C ASN A 133 -12.34 -25.28 7.08
N ALA A 134 -13.41 -24.50 7.27
CA ALA A 134 -14.64 -24.97 7.90
C ALA A 134 -15.27 -26.14 7.11
N MET A 135 -15.39 -26.00 5.79
CA MET A 135 -15.90 -27.09 4.94
C MET A 135 -15.02 -28.35 4.95
N VAL A 136 -13.69 -28.20 5.05
CA VAL A 136 -12.79 -29.34 5.19
C VAL A 136 -13.03 -30.07 6.52
N ARG A 137 -13.21 -29.34 7.62
CA ARG A 137 -13.52 -29.92 8.93
C ARG A 137 -14.87 -30.64 8.93
N GLU A 138 -15.92 -30.02 8.35
CA GLU A 138 -17.23 -30.66 8.20
C GLU A 138 -17.15 -31.94 7.36
N ALA A 139 -16.35 -31.93 6.28
CA ALA A 139 -16.15 -33.10 5.45
C ALA A 139 -15.40 -34.23 6.17
N ALA A 140 -14.43 -33.89 7.03
CA ALA A 140 -13.72 -34.86 7.85
C ALA A 140 -14.65 -35.49 8.89
N LEU A 141 -15.44 -34.67 9.60
CA LEU A 141 -16.43 -35.15 10.58
C LEU A 141 -17.47 -36.07 9.93
N ALA A 142 -17.98 -35.71 8.75
CA ALA A 142 -18.93 -36.54 8.02
C ALA A 142 -18.32 -37.90 7.61
N ALA A 143 -17.02 -37.93 7.28
CA ALA A 143 -16.31 -39.16 6.94
C ALA A 143 -16.09 -40.05 8.18
N GLU A 144 -15.75 -39.45 9.32
CA GLU A 144 -15.64 -40.16 10.61
C GLU A 144 -16.97 -40.82 11.00
N MET A 145 -18.08 -40.05 10.95
CA MET A 145 -19.41 -40.58 11.23
C MET A 145 -19.81 -41.73 10.30
N ALA A 146 -19.49 -41.64 9.01
CA ALA A 146 -19.78 -42.70 8.05
C ALA A 146 -19.00 -43.99 8.35
N MET A 147 -17.74 -43.89 8.80
CA MET A 147 -16.94 -45.04 9.21
C MET A 147 -17.46 -45.69 10.50
N ASP A 148 -17.95 -44.89 11.44
CA ASP A 148 -18.57 -45.38 12.68
C ASP A 148 -19.88 -46.13 12.40
N ASP A 149 -20.72 -45.61 11.49
CA ASP A 149 -21.98 -46.24 11.07
C ASP A 149 -21.72 -47.58 10.35
N GLU A 150 -20.79 -47.62 9.38
CA GLU A 150 -20.41 -48.86 8.69
C GLU A 150 -19.88 -49.92 9.66
N SER A 151 -19.09 -49.50 10.66
CA SER A 151 -18.57 -50.40 11.70
C SER A 151 -19.70 -50.95 12.58
N GLY A 152 -20.70 -50.12 12.92
CA GLY A 152 -21.89 -50.52 13.66
C GLY A 152 -22.75 -51.53 12.91
N GLU A 153 -22.98 -51.31 11.61
CA GLU A 153 -23.73 -52.22 10.74
C GLU A 153 -23.03 -53.58 10.59
N VAL A 154 -21.70 -53.57 10.42
CA VAL A 154 -20.90 -54.80 10.32
C VAL A 154 -20.91 -55.58 11.64
N ALA A 155 -20.83 -54.90 12.79
CA ALA A 155 -20.93 -55.53 14.11
C ALA A 155 -22.33 -56.15 14.35
N ALA A 156 -23.39 -55.41 14.01
CA ALA A 156 -24.77 -55.90 14.10
C ALA A 156 -25.01 -57.12 13.19
N ALA A 157 -24.49 -57.10 11.96
CA ALA A 157 -24.58 -58.22 11.03
C ALA A 157 -23.84 -59.47 11.54
N ARG A 158 -22.68 -59.31 12.20
CA ARG A 158 -21.95 -60.43 12.84
C ARG A 158 -22.75 -61.03 14.00
N ILE A 159 -23.32 -60.20 14.88
CA ILE A 159 -24.15 -60.66 16.01
C ILE A 159 -25.40 -61.39 15.49
N TYR A 160 -26.07 -60.85 14.47
CA TYR A 160 -27.23 -61.46 13.86
C TYR A 160 -26.91 -62.84 13.24
N ARG A 161 -25.82 -62.95 12.47
CA ARG A 161 -25.36 -64.23 11.89
C ARG A 161 -24.98 -65.24 12.97
N ALA A 162 -24.32 -64.82 14.04
CA ALA A 162 -24.01 -65.69 15.18
C ALA A 162 -25.28 -66.22 15.87
N ARG A 163 -26.29 -65.36 16.06
CA ARG A 163 -27.61 -65.75 16.61
C ARG A 163 -28.37 -66.71 15.70
N GLN A 164 -28.31 -66.52 14.38
CA GLN A 164 -28.93 -67.46 13.43
C GLN A 164 -28.27 -68.84 13.48
N ARG A 165 -26.93 -68.91 13.52
CA ARG A 165 -26.21 -70.18 13.64
C ARG A 165 -26.53 -70.93 14.93
N ALA A 166 -26.59 -70.22 16.07
CA ALA A 166 -26.95 -70.82 17.35
C ALA A 166 -28.40 -71.33 17.43
N ARG A 167 -29.31 -70.75 16.64
CA ARG A 167 -30.69 -71.24 16.50
C ARG A 167 -30.76 -72.47 15.58
N ALA A 168 -30.01 -72.46 14.49
CA ALA A 168 -29.94 -73.60 13.57
C ALA A 168 -29.26 -74.85 14.18
N SER A 169 -28.36 -74.67 15.15
CA SER A 169 -27.70 -75.79 15.87
C SER A 169 -28.51 -76.34 17.05
N ARG A 170 -29.71 -75.82 17.31
CA ARG A 170 -30.62 -76.27 18.38
C ARG A 170 -31.91 -76.93 17.85
N ALA A 171 -32.08 -76.96 16.54
CA ALA A 171 -33.10 -77.74 15.83
C ALA A 171 -32.47 -79.05 15.34
#